data_AF-A0A037ZP31-F1
#
_entry.id   AF-A0A037ZP31-F1
#
_cell.length_a   1.000
_cell.length_b   1.000
_cell.length_c   1.000
_cell.angle_alpha   90.00
_cell.angle_beta   90.00
_cell.angle_gamma   90.00
#
_symmetry.space_group_name_H-M   'P 1'
#
loop_
_entity.id
_entity.type
_entity.pdbx_description
1 polymer ?
#
loop_
_entity_poly.entity_id
_entity_poly.type
_entity_poly.pdbx_seq_one_letter_code
_entity_poly.pdbx_strand_id
1 'polypeptide(L)'
;MVNPYAGEVALSLDGQRHVLKLTLGALAELETALKADTLVSLIERFEGGGYGTRDVLALLLAGLRGGGWQGSAADLAMAEIAGGPVEAARVAAALLARAFTVPGMGDEPV
;
A
#
# COMPACT_ATOMS: atom_id res chain seq x y z
N MET A 1 0.90 -1.61 -19.22
CA MET A 1 1.69 -0.38 -19.01
C MET A 1 1.26 0.18 -17.66
N VAL A 2 2.12 0.18 -16.65
CA VAL A 2 1.81 0.80 -15.34
C VAL A 2 1.75 2.29 -15.56
N ASN A 3 0.63 2.92 -15.20
CA ASN A 3 0.50 4.35 -15.31
C ASN A 3 1.16 4.96 -14.06
N PRO A 4 2.31 5.66 -14.17
CA PRO A 4 2.96 6.30 -13.02
C PRO A 4 2.06 7.34 -12.33
N TYR A 5 1.00 7.80 -13.00
CA TYR A 5 -0.01 8.74 -12.49
C TYR A 5 -1.16 8.07 -11.73
N ALA A 6 -1.27 6.73 -11.71
CA ALA A 6 -2.43 6.02 -11.15
C ALA A 6 -2.25 5.55 -9.69
N GLY A 7 -1.13 5.89 -9.05
CA GLY A 7 -0.85 5.45 -7.68
C GLY A 7 -0.48 3.97 -7.56
N GLU A 8 -0.09 3.33 -8.65
CA GLU A 8 0.15 1.88 -8.72
C GLU A 8 1.57 1.52 -8.30
N VAL A 9 1.77 0.43 -7.56
CA VAL A 9 3.09 -0.14 -7.22
C VAL A 9 3.09 -1.62 -7.56
N ALA A 10 4.23 -2.20 -7.93
CA ALA A 10 4.31 -3.63 -8.18
C ALA A 10 4.97 -4.37 -7.00
N LEU A 11 4.46 -5.56 -6.70
CA LEU A 11 5.06 -6.50 -5.76
C LEU A 11 5.12 -7.87 -6.42
N SER A 12 6.20 -8.62 -6.20
CA SER A 12 6.26 -10.02 -6.60
C SER A 12 5.90 -10.91 -5.40
N LEU A 13 4.84 -11.70 -5.57
CA LEU A 13 4.29 -12.63 -4.59
C LEU A 13 4.34 -14.03 -5.20
N ASP A 14 4.99 -14.99 -4.54
CA ASP A 14 5.18 -16.37 -5.04
C ASP A 14 5.75 -16.43 -6.47
N GLY A 15 6.68 -15.52 -6.78
CA GLY A 15 7.27 -15.38 -8.12
C GLY A 15 6.34 -14.77 -9.18
N GLN A 16 5.10 -14.43 -8.83
CA GLN A 16 4.15 -13.74 -9.71
C GLN A 16 4.10 -12.24 -9.43
N ARG A 17 4.15 -11.43 -10.48
CA ARG A 17 4.07 -9.97 -10.35
C ARG A 17 2.62 -9.52 -10.23
N HIS A 18 2.30 -8.87 -9.12
CA HIS A 18 1.02 -8.21 -8.87
C HIS A 18 1.16 -6.70 -8.89
N VAL A 19 0.09 -6.02 -9.31
CA VAL A 19 -0.04 -4.57 -9.19
C VAL A 19 -0.86 -4.29 -7.94
N LEU A 20 -0.44 -3.30 -7.17
CA LEU A 20 -1.09 -2.82 -5.97
C LEU A 20 -1.56 -1.40 -6.24
N LYS A 21 -2.76 -1.07 -5.76
CA LYS A 21 -3.37 0.25 -5.90
C LYS A 21 -4.28 0.55 -4.72
N LEU A 22 -4.14 1.74 -4.14
CA LEU A 22 -5.03 2.19 -3.08
C LEU A 22 -6.25 2.90 -3.69
N THR A 23 -7.28 2.11 -4.00
CA THR A 23 -8.60 2.64 -4.38
C THR A 23 -9.32 3.16 -3.14
N LEU A 24 -10.39 3.96 -3.30
CA LEU A 24 -11.21 4.40 -2.16
C LEU A 24 -11.75 3.22 -1.34
N GLY A 25 -12.13 2.12 -1.99
CA GLY A 25 -12.53 0.89 -1.31
C GLY A 25 -11.40 0.27 -0.51
N ALA A 26 -10.20 0.16 -1.10
CA ALA A 26 -9.01 -0.35 -0.39
C ALA A 26 -8.63 0.52 0.80
N LEU A 27 -8.74 1.84 0.69
CA LEU A 27 -8.50 2.79 1.78
C LEU A 27 -9.51 2.60 2.93
N ALA A 28 -10.80 2.47 2.62
CA ALA A 28 -11.83 2.21 3.64
C ALA A 28 -11.63 0.86 4.35
N GLU A 29 -11.24 -0.18 3.60
CA GLU A 29 -10.85 -1.48 4.18
C GLU A 29 -9.64 -1.34 5.11
N LEU A 30 -8.65 -0.54 4.73
CA LEU A 30 -7.45 -0.29 5.51
C LEU A 30 -7.74 0.47 6.81
N GLU A 31 -8.54 1.53 6.77
CA GLU A 31 -8.98 2.28 7.95
C GLU A 31 -9.68 1.35 8.95
N THR A 32 -10.56 0.48 8.45
CA THR A 32 -11.24 -0.53 9.25
C THR A 32 -10.25 -1.54 9.86
N ALA A 33 -9.31 -2.06 9.07
CA ALA A 33 -8.34 -3.05 9.52
C ALA A 33 -7.38 -2.49 10.58
N LEU A 34 -6.98 -1.23 10.43
CA LEU A 34 -6.02 -0.56 11.31
C LEU A 34 -6.68 0.23 12.45
N LYS A 35 -8.02 0.27 12.50
CA LYS A 35 -8.81 1.04 13.45
C LYS A 35 -8.37 2.51 13.49
N ALA A 36 -8.11 3.07 12.32
CA ALA A 36 -7.74 4.47 12.20
C ALA A 36 -8.99 5.32 11.99
N ASP A 37 -9.08 6.44 12.69
CA ASP A 37 -10.20 7.38 12.57
C ASP A 37 -10.15 8.16 11.25
N THR A 38 -8.94 8.37 10.70
CA THR A 38 -8.75 9.10 9.44
C THR A 38 -7.55 8.58 8.63
N LEU A 39 -7.57 8.82 7.33
CA LEU A 39 -6.42 8.62 6.43
C LEU A 39 -5.17 9.40 6.88
N VAL A 40 -5.32 10.59 7.45
CA VAL A 40 -4.19 11.39 7.96
C VAL A 40 -3.50 10.64 9.11
N SER A 41 -4.28 10.10 10.05
CA SER A 41 -3.75 9.33 11.18
C SER A 41 -3.03 8.05 10.74
N LEU A 42 -3.43 7.46 9.60
CA LEU A 42 -2.69 6.36 8.99
C LEU A 42 -1.32 6.83 8.50
N ILE A 43 -1.26 7.92 7.74
CA ILE A 43 0.00 8.46 7.19
C ILE A 43 0.96 8.79 8.34
N GLU A 44 0.51 9.54 9.34
CA GLU A 44 1.33 9.92 10.50
C GLU A 44 1.91 8.70 11.23
N ARG A 45 1.13 7.63 11.36
CA ARG A 45 1.58 6.37 11.98
C ARG A 45 2.68 5.69 11.17
N PHE A 46 2.56 5.68 9.84
CA PHE A 46 3.56 5.10 8.95
C PHE A 46 4.83 5.97 8.88
N GLU A 47 4.70 7.30 8.83
CA GLU A 47 5.85 8.23 8.85
C GLU A 47 6.56 8.24 10.20
N GLY A 48 5.82 8.13 11.30
CA GLY A 48 6.37 8.09 12.65
C GLY A 48 7.07 6.78 13.02
N GLY A 49 7.10 5.79 12.13
CA GLY A 49 7.71 4.48 12.41
C GLY A 49 6.94 3.62 13.43
N GLY A 50 5.74 4.04 13.84
CA GLY A 50 4.87 3.36 14.80
C GLY A 50 4.06 2.21 14.20
N TYR A 51 4.60 1.56 13.17
CA TYR A 51 3.92 0.48 12.44
C TYR A 51 4.67 -0.84 12.62
N GLY A 52 3.92 -1.92 12.83
CA GLY A 52 4.43 -3.27 12.89
C GLY A 52 4.21 -4.03 11.59
N THR A 53 4.68 -5.28 11.55
CA THR A 53 4.49 -6.19 10.41
C THR A 53 3.02 -6.37 10.03
N ARG A 54 2.11 -6.32 11.01
CA ARG A 54 0.65 -6.40 10.78
C ARG A 54 0.13 -5.22 9.96
N ASP A 55 0.64 -4.02 10.21
CA ASP A 55 0.23 -2.82 9.50
C ASP A 55 0.72 -2.87 8.05
N VAL A 56 1.95 -3.33 7.84
CA VAL A 56 2.50 -3.57 6.49
C VAL A 56 1.67 -4.59 5.74
N LEU A 57 1.32 -5.73 6.36
CA LEU A 57 0.48 -6.75 5.73
C LEU A 57 -0.91 -6.24 5.39
N ALA A 58 -1.55 -5.48 6.29
CA ALA A 58 -2.88 -4.90 6.04
C ALA A 58 -2.84 -3.93 4.85
N LEU A 59 -1.80 -3.10 4.76
CA LEU A 59 -1.61 -2.15 3.68
C LEU A 59 -1.32 -2.83 2.34
N LEU A 60 -0.48 -3.86 2.33
CA LEU A 60 -0.22 -4.65 1.13
C LEU A 60 -1.48 -5.40 0.67
N LEU A 61 -2.25 -5.98 1.60
CA LEU A 61 -3.52 -6.63 1.30
C LEU A 61 -4.51 -5.65 0.66
N ALA A 62 -4.70 -4.48 1.26
CA ALA A 62 -5.56 -3.43 0.70
C ALA A 62 -5.10 -3.02 -0.71
N GLY A 63 -3.79 -2.79 -0.89
CA GLY A 63 -3.20 -2.46 -2.19
C GLY A 63 -3.42 -3.57 -3.23
N LEU A 64 -3.18 -4.83 -2.87
CA LEU A 64 -3.38 -5.99 -3.74
C LEU A 64 -4.83 -6.11 -4.19
N ARG A 65 -5.79 -5.96 -3.26
CA ARG A 65 -7.23 -5.99 -3.59
C ARG A 65 -7.62 -4.86 -4.53
N GLY A 66 -7.14 -3.64 -4.28
CA GLY A 66 -7.37 -2.52 -5.18
C GLY A 66 -6.70 -2.66 -6.56
N GLY A 67 -5.67 -3.51 -6.67
CA GLY A 67 -5.06 -3.93 -7.93
C GLY A 67 -5.70 -5.16 -8.58
N GLY A 68 -6.77 -5.71 -7.99
CA GLY A 68 -7.55 -6.82 -8.53
C GLY A 68 -7.14 -8.22 -8.06
N TRP A 69 -6.24 -8.32 -7.08
CA TRP A 69 -5.90 -9.61 -6.46
C TRP A 69 -7.06 -10.09 -5.56
N GLN A 70 -7.39 -11.38 -5.65
CA GLN A 70 -8.57 -11.96 -4.98
C GLN A 70 -8.21 -12.88 -3.78
N GLY A 71 -6.94 -12.92 -3.38
CA GLY A 71 -6.52 -13.71 -2.22
C GLY A 71 -6.94 -13.10 -0.88
N SER A 72 -6.73 -13.87 0.19
CA SER A 72 -7.05 -13.48 1.57
C SER A 72 -5.81 -12.99 2.34
N ALA A 73 -6.04 -12.46 3.54
CA ALA A 73 -4.97 -12.13 4.48
C ALA A 73 -4.11 -13.35 4.84
N ALA A 74 -4.71 -14.54 4.88
CA ALA A 74 -4.00 -15.78 5.17
C ALA A 74 -3.09 -16.19 4.01
N ASP A 75 -3.58 -16.06 2.77
CA ASP A 75 -2.78 -16.33 1.56
C ASP A 75 -1.56 -15.40 1.51
N LEU A 76 -1.76 -14.10 1.77
CA LEU A 76 -0.66 -13.12 1.81
C LEU A 76 0.36 -13.43 2.91
N ALA A 77 -0.10 -13.90 4.07
CA ALA A 77 0.78 -14.24 5.19
C ALA A 77 1.61 -15.51 4.95
N MET A 78 1.13 -16.41 4.09
CA MET A 78 1.84 -17.64 3.70
C MET A 78 2.70 -17.47 2.45
N ALA A 79 2.42 -16.45 1.66
CA ALA A 79 3.08 -16.20 0.39
C ALA A 79 4.50 -15.63 0.55
N GLU A 80 5.35 -15.93 -0.41
CA GLU A 80 6.72 -15.42 -0.46
C GLU A 80 6.77 -14.08 -1.19
N ILE A 81 7.16 -13.03 -0.47
CA ILE A 81 7.44 -11.72 -1.07
C ILE A 81 8.89 -11.71 -1.55
N ALA A 82 9.10 -11.48 -2.84
CA ALA A 82 10.45 -11.33 -3.38
C ALA A 82 11.14 -10.12 -2.73
N GLY A 83 12.37 -10.31 -2.22
CA GLY A 83 13.07 -9.30 -1.44
C GLY A 83 12.67 -9.25 0.05
N GLY A 84 11.74 -10.10 0.47
CA GLY A 84 11.39 -10.33 1.88
C GLY A 84 10.73 -9.13 2.57
N PRO A 85 10.81 -9.05 3.91
CA PRO A 85 10.07 -8.06 4.70
C PRO A 85 10.50 -6.62 4.44
N VAL A 86 11.76 -6.39 4.02
CA VAL A 86 12.27 -5.05 3.69
C VAL A 86 11.61 -4.52 2.42
N GLU A 87 11.47 -5.38 1.39
CA GLU A 87 10.77 -5.00 0.16
C GLU A 87 9.28 -4.80 0.40
N ALA A 88 8.66 -5.65 1.23
CA ALA A 88 7.29 -5.48 1.68
C ALA A 88 7.05 -4.09 2.30
N ALA A 89 7.92 -3.67 3.22
CA ALA A 89 7.85 -2.35 3.84
C ALA A 89 8.09 -1.21 2.84
N ARG A 90 9.04 -1.37 1.92
CA ARG A 90 9.31 -0.40 0.84
C ARG A 90 8.09 -0.19 -0.05
N VAL A 91 7.47 -1.28 -0.50
CA VAL A 91 6.28 -1.24 -1.37
C VAL A 91 5.08 -0.63 -0.65
N ALA A 92 4.87 -0.99 0.62
CA ALA A 92 3.88 -0.37 1.48
C ALA A 92 4.07 1.15 1.58
N ALA A 93 5.28 1.61 1.92
CA ALA A 93 5.59 3.04 1.99
C ALA A 93 5.38 3.74 0.65
N ALA A 94 5.80 3.11 -0.46
CA ALA A 94 5.61 3.66 -1.80
C ALA A 94 4.13 3.77 -2.19
N LEU A 95 3.27 2.84 -1.77
CA LEU A 95 1.82 2.91 -2.01
C LEU A 95 1.18 4.10 -1.30
N LEU A 96 1.49 4.29 -0.02
CA LEU A 96 1.00 5.44 0.73
C LEU A 96 1.49 6.74 0.11
N ALA A 97 2.79 6.85 -0.13
CA ALA A 97 3.37 8.03 -0.76
C ALA A 97 2.66 8.36 -2.08
N ARG A 98 2.43 7.38 -2.95
CA ARG A 98 1.76 7.60 -4.25
C ARG A 98 0.27 7.89 -4.15
N ALA A 99 -0.42 7.37 -3.14
CA ALA A 99 -1.84 7.63 -2.93
C ALA A 99 -2.11 9.05 -2.40
N PHE A 100 -1.15 9.62 -1.66
CA PHE A 100 -1.31 10.91 -0.99
C PHE A 100 -0.44 12.04 -1.55
N THR A 101 0.52 11.73 -2.44
CA THR A 101 1.20 12.76 -3.24
C THR A 101 0.22 13.24 -4.31
N VAL A 102 -0.44 14.37 -4.05
CA VAL A 102 -1.25 15.07 -5.05
C VAL A 102 -0.32 15.66 -6.11
N PRO A 103 -0.41 15.28 -7.40
CA PRO A 103 0.29 16.00 -8.45
C PRO A 103 -0.38 17.37 -8.62
N GLY A 104 0.27 18.42 -8.10
CA GLY A 104 -0.22 19.80 -8.20
C GLY A 104 0.22 20.75 -7.08
N MET A 105 0.85 20.28 -5.99
CA MET A 105 1.28 21.15 -4.89
C MET A 105 2.81 21.15 -4.74
N GLY A 106 3.53 21.43 -5.84
CA GLY A 106 5.00 21.45 -5.84
C GLY A 106 5.69 22.11 -7.04
N ASP A 107 4.96 22.42 -8.12
CA ASP A 107 5.51 23.08 -9.31
C ASP A 107 4.58 24.22 -9.76
N GLU A 108 4.47 25.27 -8.95
CA GLU A 108 4.19 26.61 -9.48
C GLU A 108 5.47 27.41 -9.38
N PRO A 109 6.16 27.72 -10.51
CA PRO A 109 7.18 28.74 -10.50
C PRO A 109 6.47 30.08 -10.24
N VAL A 110 6.72 30.69 -9.08
CA VAL A 110 6.51 32.13 -8.86
C VAL A 110 7.58 32.94 -9.55
#